data_AF-A0A7C4KV33-F1
#
_entry.id   AF-A0A7C4KV33-F1
#
_cell.length_a   1.000
_cell.length_b   1.000
_cell.length_c   1.000
_cell.angle_alpha   90.00
_cell.angle_beta   90.00
_cell.angle_gamma   90.00
#
_symmetry.space_group_name_H-M   'P 1'
#
loop_
_entity.id
_entity.type
_entity.pdbx_description
1 polymer ?
#
loop_
_entity_poly.entity_id
_entity_poly.type
_entity_poly.pdbx_seq_one_letter_code
_entity_poly.pdbx_strand_id
1 'polypeptide(L)'
;MNILCRDPPATTSQILRSLGLNYYSIRRFWGLFKTYLGEGRNSITLYKYKDIVFRAEVEIKTEAICFIEPTVFIDKLECEELNHKYNSKLITNANALYIYIKGYVNNELFIKINTIYLLKKLSDLGEVNTVNSIKILSKKLANNSLTFNDVKHLINLFKTLLRFSCELREIGVYIPKDEYKTIRLIPILAKLKTL
;
A
#
# COMPACT_ATOMS: atom_id res chain seq x y z
N MET A 1 -20.97 -3.01 6.18
CA MET A 1 -20.54 -1.92 7.09
C MET A 1 -19.86 -0.87 6.23
N ASN A 2 -20.39 0.35 6.16
CA ASN A 2 -19.87 1.38 5.25
C ASN A 2 -18.83 2.25 5.97
N ILE A 3 -17.67 1.66 6.27
CA ILE A 3 -16.53 2.38 6.84
C ILE A 3 -15.75 3.02 5.67
N LEU A 4 -15.45 4.30 5.75
CA LEU A 4 -14.66 5.06 4.79
C LEU A 4 -13.19 4.63 4.81
N CYS A 5 -12.58 4.49 5.99
CA CYS A 5 -11.17 4.17 6.26
C CYS A 5 -10.23 4.92 5.29
N ARG A 6 -10.15 6.25 5.37
CA ARG A 6 -9.41 7.02 4.35
C ARG A 6 -7.90 6.94 4.51
N ASP A 7 -7.41 6.87 5.75
CA ASP A 7 -5.98 6.73 6.05
C ASP A 7 -5.70 5.65 7.13
N PRO A 8 -6.06 4.38 6.88
CA PRO A 8 -5.84 3.32 7.85
C PRO A 8 -4.37 2.86 7.84
N PRO A 9 -3.81 2.46 9.00
CA PRO A 9 -2.48 1.88 9.05
C PRO A 9 -2.44 0.52 8.33
N ALA A 10 -1.34 0.25 7.63
CA ALA A 10 -1.07 -1.06 7.02
C ALA A 10 -0.75 -2.13 8.08
N THR A 11 -0.08 -1.74 9.17
CA THR A 11 0.03 -2.58 10.36
C THR A 11 0.20 -1.74 11.62
N THR A 12 -0.12 -2.33 12.77
CA THR A 12 0.02 -1.72 14.10
C THR A 12 0.55 -2.77 15.07
N SER A 13 1.06 -2.34 16.23
CA SER A 13 1.45 -3.29 17.29
C SER A 13 0.30 -4.21 17.72
N GLN A 14 -0.96 -3.78 17.54
CA GLN A 14 -2.14 -4.59 17.85
C GLN A 14 -2.40 -5.64 16.77
N ILE A 15 -2.24 -5.30 15.48
CA ILE A 15 -2.29 -6.28 14.38
C ILE A 15 -1.22 -7.34 14.59
N LEU A 16 0.02 -6.94 14.87
CA LEU A 16 1.11 -7.87 15.09
C LEU A 16 0.83 -8.81 16.28
N ARG A 17 0.25 -8.29 17.38
CA ARG A 17 -0.20 -9.13 18.51
C ARG A 17 -1.28 -10.13 18.11
N SER A 18 -2.27 -9.69 17.35
CA SER A 18 -3.34 -10.58 16.86
C SER A 18 -2.82 -11.70 15.93
N LEU A 19 -1.67 -11.49 15.29
CA LEU A 19 -0.97 -12.51 14.49
C LEU A 19 -0.10 -13.45 15.34
N GLY A 20 -0.14 -13.35 16.66
CA GLY A 20 0.60 -14.23 17.59
C GLY A 20 2.03 -13.77 17.90
N LEU A 21 2.44 -12.57 17.48
CA LEU A 21 3.77 -12.05 17.81
C LEU A 21 3.83 -11.59 19.27
N ASN A 22 4.85 -12.07 20.00
CA ASN A 22 5.12 -11.64 21.36
C ASN A 22 5.73 -10.21 21.41
N TYR A 23 5.78 -9.63 22.61
CA TYR A 23 6.27 -8.26 22.83
C TYR A 23 7.70 -8.04 22.29
N TYR A 24 8.59 -9.02 22.47
CA TYR A 24 9.97 -8.94 21.99
C TYR A 24 10.04 -8.88 20.46
N SER A 25 9.31 -9.77 19.77
CA SER A 25 9.24 -9.81 18.31
C SER A 25 8.66 -8.51 17.74
N ILE A 26 7.65 -7.94 18.40
CA ILE A 26 7.05 -6.66 18.00
C ILE A 26 8.04 -5.51 18.19
N ARG A 27 8.76 -5.46 19.32
CA ARG A 27 9.80 -4.45 19.55
C ARG A 27 10.90 -4.54 18.49
N ARG A 28 11.34 -5.76 18.17
CA ARG A 28 12.34 -6.01 17.11
C ARG A 28 11.82 -5.60 15.73
N PHE A 29 10.58 -5.93 15.40
CA PHE A 29 9.93 -5.51 14.13
C PHE A 29 10.01 -3.99 13.95
N TRP A 30 9.59 -3.23 14.96
CA TRP A 30 9.63 -1.76 14.90
C TRP A 30 11.06 -1.21 14.88
N GLY A 31 11.98 -1.81 15.64
CA GLY A 31 13.38 -1.44 15.63
C GLY A 31 14.00 -1.58 14.23
N LEU A 32 13.80 -2.74 13.59
CA LEU A 32 14.27 -3.00 12.23
C LEU A 32 13.71 -1.99 11.24
N PHE A 33 12.39 -1.79 11.25
CA PHE A 33 11.76 -0.85 10.33
C PHE A 33 12.24 0.59 10.55
N LYS A 34 12.39 1.05 11.79
CA LYS A 34 12.95 2.38 12.08
C LYS A 34 14.37 2.54 11.55
N THR A 35 15.22 1.51 11.68
CA THR A 35 16.56 1.50 11.09
C THR A 35 16.50 1.58 9.57
N TYR A 36 15.69 0.73 8.91
CA TYR A 36 15.51 0.75 7.45
C TYR A 36 15.05 2.11 6.93
N LEU A 37 14.10 2.76 7.62
CA LEU A 37 13.64 4.10 7.26
C LEU A 37 14.72 5.15 7.49
N GLY A 38 15.48 5.06 8.58
CA GLY A 38 16.60 5.96 8.90
C GLY A 38 17.74 5.88 7.87
N GLU A 39 17.93 4.72 7.24
CA GLU A 39 18.87 4.52 6.11
C GLU A 39 18.35 5.10 4.77
N GLY A 40 17.20 5.79 4.77
CA GLY A 40 16.60 6.35 3.55
C GLY A 40 15.98 5.29 2.62
N ARG A 41 15.79 4.05 3.09
CA ARG A 41 15.17 2.95 2.32
C ARG A 41 13.66 2.93 2.46
N ASN A 42 13.05 4.10 2.61
CA ASN A 42 11.61 4.27 2.80
C ASN A 42 10.84 4.47 1.51
N SER A 43 11.50 4.52 0.35
CA SER A 43 10.89 4.89 -0.92
C SER A 43 11.32 3.95 -2.06
N ILE A 44 10.35 3.49 -2.84
CA ILE A 44 10.57 2.72 -4.07
C ILE A 44 9.85 3.41 -5.22
N THR A 45 10.57 3.75 -6.28
CA THR A 45 9.96 4.27 -7.52
C THR A 45 9.16 3.17 -8.21
N LEU A 46 7.84 3.36 -8.29
CA LEU A 46 6.92 2.45 -8.98
C LEU A 46 6.85 2.78 -10.48
N TYR A 47 6.79 4.06 -10.80
CA TYR A 47 6.58 4.55 -12.16
C TYR A 47 7.31 5.87 -12.37
N LYS A 48 7.91 6.06 -13.54
CA LYS A 48 8.51 7.33 -13.96
C LYS A 48 8.25 7.59 -15.44
N TYR A 49 7.63 8.73 -15.74
CA TYR A 49 7.42 9.19 -17.11
C TYR A 49 7.54 10.71 -17.18
N LYS A 50 8.48 11.21 -18.00
CA LYS A 50 8.86 12.64 -18.04
C LYS A 50 9.12 13.15 -16.61
N ASP A 51 8.43 14.20 -16.20
CA ASP A 51 8.56 14.83 -14.90
C ASP A 51 7.62 14.24 -13.84
N ILE A 52 6.84 13.22 -14.20
CA ILE A 52 5.91 12.53 -13.31
C ILE A 52 6.60 11.31 -12.71
N VAL A 53 6.59 11.22 -11.38
CA VAL A 53 7.16 10.11 -10.63
C VAL A 53 6.16 9.61 -9.60
N PHE A 54 5.84 8.32 -9.60
CA PHE A 54 5.11 7.68 -8.51
C PHE A 54 6.06 6.81 -7.68
N ARG A 55 5.98 6.96 -6.36
CA ARG A 55 6.76 6.22 -5.37
C ARG A 55 5.82 5.52 -4.39
N ALA A 56 6.15 4.29 -4.03
CA ALA A 56 5.66 3.66 -2.81
C ALA A 56 6.56 4.12 -1.66
N GLU A 57 5.98 4.81 -0.69
CA GLU A 57 6.70 5.32 0.46
C GLU A 57 6.13 4.76 1.77
N VAL A 58 7.02 4.36 2.66
CA VAL A 58 6.69 3.83 3.98
C VAL A 58 6.90 4.92 5.03
N GLU A 59 5.91 5.12 5.89
CA GLU A 59 5.97 6.05 7.02
C GLU A 59 5.67 5.27 8.32
N ILE A 60 6.43 5.55 9.38
CA ILE A 60 6.09 5.07 10.74
C ILE A 60 5.75 6.29 11.58
N LYS A 61 4.60 6.21 12.24
CA LYS A 61 4.15 7.23 13.18
C LYS A 61 3.91 6.59 14.54
N THR A 62 4.19 7.34 15.59
CA THR A 62 3.71 7.03 16.93
C THR A 62 2.55 7.97 17.21
N GLU A 63 1.33 7.43 17.20
CA GLU A 63 0.11 8.22 17.30
C GLU A 63 -0.99 7.47 18.05
N ALA A 64 -2.11 8.15 18.28
CA ALA A 64 -3.30 7.49 18.79
C ALA A 64 -4.03 6.80 17.63
N ILE A 65 -4.27 5.50 17.76
CA ILE A 65 -4.98 4.70 16.74
C ILE A 65 -6.33 4.27 17.28
N CYS A 66 -7.34 4.35 16.43
CA CYS A 66 -8.67 3.83 16.71
C CYS A 66 -8.90 2.52 15.99
N PHE A 67 -9.58 1.59 16.66
CA PHE A 67 -10.00 0.34 16.05
C PHE A 67 -11.36 -0.12 16.55
N ILE A 68 -12.05 -0.86 15.70
CA ILE A 68 -13.26 -1.62 16.01
C ILE A 68 -12.86 -3.08 16.11
N GLU A 69 -13.27 -3.75 17.18
CA GLU A 69 -12.97 -5.17 17.37
C GLU A 69 -13.55 -6.03 16.22
N PRO A 70 -12.83 -7.07 15.77
CA PRO A 70 -11.57 -7.57 16.34
C PRO A 70 -10.30 -6.80 15.94
N THR A 71 -10.21 -6.18 14.75
CA THR A 71 -8.97 -5.51 14.27
C THR A 71 -9.18 -4.47 13.15
N VAL A 72 -10.37 -3.88 13.01
CA VAL A 72 -10.62 -2.90 11.93
C VAL A 72 -10.13 -1.52 12.36
N PHE A 73 -9.04 -1.03 11.77
CA PHE A 73 -8.53 0.31 12.06
C PHE A 73 -9.26 1.37 11.24
N ILE A 74 -9.68 2.42 11.93
CA ILE A 74 -10.43 3.54 11.37
C ILE A 74 -9.65 4.83 11.58
N ASP A 75 -9.89 5.82 10.73
CA ASP A 75 -9.27 7.13 10.93
C ASP A 75 -9.89 7.88 12.12
N LYS A 76 -9.24 8.96 12.55
CA LYS A 76 -9.65 9.71 13.74
C LYS A 76 -11.07 10.29 13.61
N LEU A 77 -11.43 10.78 12.41
CA LEU A 77 -12.74 11.37 12.17
C LEU A 77 -13.83 10.29 12.28
N GLU A 78 -13.61 9.14 11.65
CA GLU A 78 -14.52 8.01 11.79
C GLU A 78 -14.58 7.47 13.21
N CYS A 79 -13.48 7.52 13.95
CA CYS A 79 -13.48 7.11 15.35
C CYS A 79 -14.46 7.93 16.18
N GLU A 80 -14.47 9.24 15.99
CA GLU A 80 -15.40 10.15 16.67
C GLU A 80 -16.86 9.87 16.24
N GLU A 81 -17.11 9.69 14.94
CA GLU A 81 -18.45 9.43 14.40
C GLU A 81 -19.01 8.05 14.77
N LEU A 82 -18.18 7.01 14.78
CA LEU A 82 -18.60 5.62 14.92
C LEU A 82 -18.57 5.12 16.37
N ASN A 83 -18.02 5.89 17.31
CA ASN A 83 -17.83 5.45 18.70
C ASN A 83 -19.14 4.99 19.36
N HIS A 84 -20.21 5.76 19.16
CA HIS A 84 -21.53 5.47 19.70
C HIS A 84 -22.16 4.18 19.15
N LYS A 85 -21.72 3.72 17.97
CA LYS A 85 -22.35 2.60 17.24
C LYS A 85 -21.58 1.30 17.33
N TYR A 86 -20.24 1.36 17.37
CA TYR A 86 -19.38 0.19 17.25
C TYR A 86 -18.39 0.00 18.40
N ASN A 87 -18.52 0.80 19.47
CA ASN A 87 -17.64 0.74 20.65
C ASN A 87 -16.15 0.76 20.24
N SER A 88 -15.78 1.79 19.46
CA SER A 88 -14.40 1.93 18.99
C SER A 88 -13.45 2.15 20.16
N LYS A 89 -12.30 1.49 20.11
CA LYS A 89 -11.26 1.60 21.14
C LYS A 89 -10.11 2.45 20.65
N LEU A 90 -9.67 3.37 21.51
CA LEU A 90 -8.50 4.21 21.29
C LEU A 90 -7.28 3.60 21.98
N ILE A 91 -6.19 3.43 21.23
CA ILE A 91 -4.87 3.10 21.78
C ILE A 91 -3.98 4.31 21.59
N THR A 92 -3.56 4.93 22.69
CA THR A 92 -2.60 6.04 22.67
C THR A 92 -1.18 5.54 22.45
N ASN A 93 -0.32 6.36 21.81
CA ASN A 93 1.11 6.09 21.63
C ASN A 93 1.42 4.74 20.96
N ALA A 94 0.61 4.36 19.97
CA ALA A 94 0.83 3.16 19.21
C ALA A 94 1.75 3.42 18.01
N ASN A 95 2.66 2.49 17.74
CA ASN A 95 3.37 2.48 16.45
C ASN A 95 2.41 2.01 15.36
N ALA A 96 2.29 2.84 14.33
CA ALA A 96 1.51 2.61 13.13
C ALA A 96 2.42 2.71 11.91
N LEU A 97 2.33 1.73 11.02
CA LEU A 97 3.03 1.71 9.74
C LEU A 97 2.04 2.04 8.64
N TYR A 98 2.39 3.03 7.83
CA TYR A 98 1.63 3.45 6.67
C TYR A 98 2.43 3.17 5.41
N ILE A 99 1.72 2.86 4.34
CA ILE A 99 2.29 2.73 3.02
C ILE A 99 1.46 3.64 2.12
N TYR A 100 2.14 4.57 1.46
CA TYR A 100 1.53 5.55 0.58
C TYR A 100 2.04 5.36 -0.85
N ILE A 101 1.16 5.53 -1.82
CA ILE A 101 1.55 5.85 -3.18
C ILE A 101 1.55 7.37 -3.29
N LYS A 102 2.72 7.95 -3.50
CA LYS A 102 2.91 9.39 -3.70
C LYS A 102 3.28 9.67 -5.14
N GLY A 103 2.57 10.59 -5.77
CA GLY A 103 2.87 11.09 -7.10
C GLY A 103 3.47 12.49 -7.01
N TYR A 104 4.51 12.71 -7.80
CA TYR A 104 5.26 13.96 -7.89
C TYR A 104 5.27 14.47 -9.33
N VAL A 105 5.13 15.78 -9.53
CA VAL A 105 5.39 16.48 -10.79
C VAL A 105 6.48 17.51 -10.51
N ASN A 106 7.57 17.52 -11.27
CA ASN A 106 8.70 18.43 -11.02
C ASN A 106 9.22 18.37 -9.57
N ASN A 107 9.24 17.18 -8.98
CA ASN A 107 9.53 16.90 -7.56
C ASN A 107 8.53 17.48 -6.53
N GLU A 108 7.44 18.12 -6.95
CA GLU A 108 6.38 18.58 -6.06
C GLU A 108 5.31 17.50 -5.88
N LEU A 109 4.92 17.23 -4.63
CA LEU A 109 3.89 16.25 -4.30
C LEU A 109 2.52 16.76 -4.78
N PHE A 110 1.91 16.07 -5.74
CA PHE A 110 0.56 16.41 -6.22
C PHE A 110 -0.51 15.43 -5.75
N ILE A 111 -0.11 14.21 -5.35
CA ILE A 111 -1.04 13.19 -4.89
C ILE A 111 -0.40 12.29 -3.83
N LYS A 112 -1.13 12.00 -2.76
CA LYS A 112 -0.75 11.05 -1.70
C LYS A 112 -1.95 10.15 -1.41
N ILE A 113 -1.81 8.86 -1.69
CA ILE A 113 -2.88 7.87 -1.53
C ILE A 113 -2.41 6.78 -0.56
N ASN A 114 -3.19 6.49 0.48
CA ASN A 114 -2.96 5.34 1.35
C ASN A 114 -3.22 4.04 0.58
N THR A 115 -2.29 3.08 0.61
CA THR A 115 -2.41 1.85 -0.18
C THR A 115 -3.50 0.92 0.30
N ILE A 116 -3.77 0.85 1.61
CA ILE A 116 -4.85 0.04 2.17
C ILE A 116 -6.20 0.61 1.72
N TYR A 117 -6.35 1.92 1.76
CA TYR A 117 -7.52 2.60 1.21
C TYR A 117 -7.69 2.33 -0.29
N LEU A 118 -6.60 2.38 -1.07
CA LEU A 118 -6.64 2.06 -2.50
C LEU A 118 -7.11 0.62 -2.74
N LEU A 119 -6.61 -0.35 -1.99
CA LEU A 119 -7.04 -1.75 -2.10
C LEU A 119 -8.53 -1.93 -1.76
N LYS A 120 -9.01 -1.24 -0.73
CA LYS A 120 -10.44 -1.19 -0.40
C LYS A 120 -11.25 -0.60 -1.56
N LYS A 121 -10.83 0.53 -2.14
CA LYS A 121 -11.53 1.15 -3.27
C LYS A 121 -11.56 0.30 -4.52
N LEU A 122 -10.47 -0.40 -4.83
CA LEU A 122 -10.45 -1.40 -5.91
C LEU A 122 -11.48 -2.50 -5.64
N SER A 123 -11.56 -3.01 -4.41
CA SER A 123 -12.59 -3.99 -4.02
C SER A 123 -14.00 -3.43 -4.16
N ASP A 124 -14.25 -2.19 -3.71
CA ASP A 124 -15.55 -1.50 -3.81
C ASP A 124 -15.99 -1.32 -5.28
N LEU A 125 -15.04 -1.16 -6.21
CA LEU A 125 -15.27 -1.05 -7.66
C LEU A 125 -15.44 -2.41 -8.38
N GLY A 126 -15.40 -3.52 -7.64
CA GLY A 126 -15.50 -4.87 -8.19
C GLY A 126 -14.20 -5.43 -8.75
N GLU A 127 -13.04 -4.78 -8.53
CA GLU A 127 -11.71 -5.24 -8.98
C GLU A 127 -11.12 -6.32 -8.04
N VAL A 128 -11.95 -7.25 -7.57
CA VAL A 128 -11.58 -8.29 -6.59
C VAL A 128 -10.44 -9.18 -7.11
N ASN A 129 -10.43 -9.50 -8.41
CA ASN A 129 -9.36 -10.28 -9.04
C ASN A 129 -7.98 -9.59 -8.95
N THR A 130 -7.97 -8.27 -9.01
CA THR A 130 -6.77 -7.45 -8.95
C THR A 130 -6.28 -7.33 -7.52
N VAL A 131 -7.19 -7.10 -6.56
CA VAL A 131 -6.86 -7.17 -5.12
C VAL A 131 -6.28 -8.54 -4.74
N ASN A 132 -6.89 -9.63 -5.22
CA ASN A 132 -6.38 -10.99 -4.99
C ASN A 132 -5.02 -11.22 -5.64
N SER A 133 -4.81 -10.70 -6.85
CA SER A 133 -3.52 -10.79 -7.55
C SER A 133 -2.42 -10.05 -6.80
N ILE A 134 -2.70 -8.85 -6.27
CA ILE A 134 -1.77 -8.11 -5.40
C ILE A 134 -1.44 -8.93 -4.16
N LYS A 135 -2.46 -9.48 -3.47
CA LYS A 135 -2.26 -10.30 -2.27
C LYS A 135 -1.35 -11.51 -2.52
N ILE A 136 -1.57 -12.22 -3.63
CA ILE A 136 -0.76 -13.39 -4.01
C ILE A 136 0.68 -12.96 -4.30
N LEU A 137 0.86 -11.93 -5.13
CA LEU A 137 2.18 -11.41 -5.48
C LEU A 137 2.94 -10.92 -4.24
N SER A 138 2.29 -10.17 -3.35
CA SER A 138 2.91 -9.72 -2.09
C SER A 138 3.36 -10.88 -1.21
N LYS A 139 2.54 -11.93 -1.07
CA LYS A 139 2.90 -13.12 -0.29
C LYS A 139 4.10 -13.85 -0.90
N LYS A 140 4.12 -14.01 -2.22
CA LYS A 140 5.22 -14.67 -2.93
C LYS A 140 6.51 -13.86 -2.88
N LEU A 141 6.41 -12.54 -3.03
CA LEU A 141 7.56 -11.64 -2.91
C LEU A 141 8.15 -11.70 -1.50
N ALA A 142 7.32 -11.66 -0.46
CA ALA A 142 7.77 -11.77 0.93
C ALA A 142 8.49 -13.10 1.22
N ASN A 143 8.11 -14.17 0.51
CA ASN A 143 8.72 -15.49 0.64
C ASN A 143 9.83 -15.76 -0.38
N ASN A 144 10.24 -14.76 -1.19
CA ASN A 144 11.19 -14.91 -2.30
C ASN A 144 10.86 -16.10 -3.24
N SER A 145 9.57 -16.32 -3.52
CA SER A 145 9.08 -17.51 -4.24
C SER A 145 8.28 -17.19 -5.51
N LEU A 146 8.54 -16.03 -6.11
CA LEU A 146 7.95 -15.65 -7.40
C LEU A 146 8.47 -16.54 -8.52
N THR A 147 7.57 -17.01 -9.38
CA THR A 147 7.90 -17.84 -10.57
C THR A 147 7.24 -17.29 -11.82
N PHE A 148 7.64 -17.78 -13.00
CA PHE A 148 7.04 -17.37 -14.28
C PHE A 148 5.52 -17.57 -14.33
N ASN A 149 5.00 -18.57 -13.62
CA ASN A 149 3.56 -18.83 -13.54
C ASN A 149 2.77 -17.71 -12.84
N ASP A 150 3.45 -16.77 -12.16
CA ASP A 150 2.83 -15.62 -11.51
C ASP A 150 2.59 -14.43 -12.44
N VAL A 151 3.09 -14.49 -13.69
CA VAL A 151 2.85 -13.48 -14.72
C VAL A 151 1.35 -13.25 -14.95
N LYS A 152 0.51 -14.28 -14.78
CA LYS A 152 -0.96 -14.14 -14.86
C LYS A 152 -1.53 -13.12 -13.85
N HIS A 153 -0.92 -12.99 -12.68
CA HIS A 153 -1.34 -12.01 -11.67
C HIS A 153 -0.93 -10.59 -12.07
N LEU A 154 0.22 -10.44 -12.76
CA LEU A 154 0.62 -9.18 -13.36
C LEU A 154 -0.33 -8.78 -14.50
N ILE A 155 -0.77 -9.73 -15.33
CA ILE A 155 -1.74 -9.47 -16.40
C ILE A 155 -3.05 -8.90 -15.85
N ASN A 156 -3.56 -9.43 -14.72
CA ASN A 156 -4.75 -8.88 -14.08
C ASN A 156 -4.57 -7.43 -13.63
N LEU A 157 -3.40 -7.09 -13.07
CA LEU A 157 -3.06 -5.70 -12.74
C LEU A 157 -3.09 -4.81 -13.98
N PHE A 158 -2.49 -5.25 -15.09
CA PHE A 158 -2.48 -4.50 -16.34
C PHE A 158 -3.89 -4.31 -16.92
N LYS A 159 -4.76 -5.33 -16.85
CA LYS A 159 -6.15 -5.20 -17.30
C LYS A 159 -6.90 -4.11 -16.54
N THR A 160 -6.75 -4.07 -15.21
CA THR A 160 -7.35 -3.01 -14.38
C THR A 160 -6.77 -1.65 -14.71
N LEU A 161 -5.45 -1.53 -14.89
CA LEU A 161 -4.82 -0.28 -15.30
C LEU A 161 -5.37 0.21 -16.65
N LEU A 162 -5.48 -0.68 -17.64
CA LEU A 162 -6.04 -0.35 -18.96
C LEU A 162 -7.50 0.10 -18.88
N ARG A 163 -8.29 -0.50 -17.99
CA ARG A 163 -9.68 -0.11 -17.74
C ARG A 163 -9.78 1.35 -17.27
N PHE A 164 -8.88 1.78 -16.39
CA PHE A 164 -8.83 3.16 -15.87
C PHE A 164 -7.91 4.09 -16.70
N SER A 165 -7.61 3.72 -17.95
CA SER A 165 -6.60 4.43 -18.74
C SER A 165 -6.99 5.84 -19.15
N CYS A 166 -8.28 6.17 -19.19
CA CYS A 166 -8.75 7.52 -19.50
C CYS A 166 -8.53 8.45 -18.30
N GLU A 167 -8.99 8.04 -17.12
CA GLU A 167 -8.83 8.76 -15.85
C GLU A 167 -7.36 8.93 -15.49
N LEU A 168 -6.56 7.88 -15.72
CA LEU A 168 -5.12 7.94 -15.51
C LEU A 168 -4.43 8.96 -16.45
N ARG A 169 -4.91 9.14 -17.69
CA ARG A 169 -4.38 10.17 -18.59
C ARG A 169 -4.71 11.59 -18.14
N GLU A 170 -5.86 11.82 -17.53
CA GLU A 170 -6.24 13.15 -17.01
C GLU A 170 -5.26 13.64 -15.93
N ILE A 171 -4.72 12.71 -15.13
CA ILE A 171 -3.67 12.99 -14.15
C ILE A 171 -2.24 12.77 -14.71
N GLY A 172 -2.10 12.73 -16.03
CA GLY A 172 -0.81 12.66 -16.73
C GLY A 172 -0.13 11.29 -16.76
N VAL A 173 -0.79 10.22 -16.31
CA VAL A 173 -0.24 8.85 -16.31
C VAL A 173 -0.41 8.21 -17.67
N TYR A 174 0.71 7.90 -18.33
CA TYR A 174 0.73 7.14 -19.56
C TYR A 174 0.82 5.64 -19.29
N ILE A 175 -0.15 4.87 -19.80
CA ILE A 175 -0.15 3.41 -19.70
C ILE A 175 0.49 2.81 -20.97
N PRO A 176 1.61 2.09 -20.84
CA PRO A 176 2.27 1.47 -21.98
C PRO A 176 1.38 0.39 -22.61
N LYS A 177 1.37 0.34 -23.95
CA LYS A 177 0.63 -0.66 -24.74
C LYS A 177 1.45 -1.89 -25.11
N ASP A 178 2.76 -1.87 -24.85
CA ASP A 178 3.70 -2.91 -25.23
C ASP A 178 4.70 -3.21 -24.10
N GLU A 179 5.22 -4.44 -24.11
CA GLU A 179 6.10 -4.98 -23.05
C GLU A 179 7.41 -4.20 -22.91
N TYR A 180 8.00 -3.79 -24.03
CA TYR A 180 9.25 -3.04 -24.04
C TYR A 180 9.11 -1.69 -23.33
N LYS A 181 8.06 -0.91 -23.65
CA LYS A 181 7.77 0.34 -22.94
C LYS A 181 7.41 0.11 -21.48
N THR A 182 6.75 -1.00 -21.17
CA THR A 182 6.39 -1.38 -19.80
C THR A 182 7.64 -1.55 -18.92
N ILE A 183 8.64 -2.28 -19.39
CA ILE A 183 9.91 -2.47 -18.67
C ILE A 183 10.63 -1.13 -18.42
N ARG A 184 10.59 -0.22 -19.40
CA ARG A 184 11.22 1.11 -19.28
C ARG A 184 10.55 2.00 -18.24
N LEU A 185 9.22 1.95 -18.14
CA LEU A 185 8.42 2.83 -17.30
C LEU A 185 8.25 2.31 -15.86
N ILE A 186 8.46 1.01 -15.64
CA ILE A 186 8.37 0.36 -14.34
C ILE A 186 9.77 -0.18 -13.97
N PRO A 187 10.64 0.64 -13.36
CA PRO A 187 12.07 0.33 -13.20
C PRO A 187 12.34 -0.95 -12.40
N ILE A 188 11.41 -1.35 -11.53
CA ILE A 188 11.54 -2.58 -10.76
C ILE A 188 11.45 -3.84 -11.63
N LEU A 189 10.77 -3.78 -12.79
CA LEU A 189 10.70 -4.91 -13.74
C LEU A 189 12.04 -5.14 -14.44
N ALA A 190 12.83 -4.09 -14.68
CA ALA A 190 14.15 -4.24 -15.27
C ALA A 190 15.11 -5.07 -14.39
N LYS A 191 14.96 -4.99 -13.06
CA LYS A 191 15.76 -5.78 -12.10
C LYS A 191 15.41 -7.27 -12.08
N LEU A 192 14.22 -7.64 -12.56
CA LEU A 192 13.77 -9.05 -12.61
C LEU A 192 14.29 -9.79 -13.84
N LYS A 193 14.77 -9.08 -14.88
CA LYS A 193 15.29 -9.68 -16.12
C LYS A 193 16.74 -10.18 -15.99
N THR A 194 17.40 -9.84 -14.89
CA THR A 194 18.80 -10.20 -14.57
C THR A 194 18.90 -11.31 -13.52
N LEU A 195 17.77 -11.90 -13.12
CA LEU A 195 17.66 -13.15 -12.36
C LEU A 195 17.31 -14.28 -13.33
#